data_AF-F2L172-F1
#
_entry.id   AF-F2L172-F1
#
_cell.length_a   1.000
_cell.length_b   1.000
_cell.length_c   1.000
_cell.angle_alpha   90.00
_cell.angle_beta   90.00
_cell.angle_gamma   90.00
#
_symmetry.space_group_name_H-M   'P 1'
#
loop_
_entity.id
_entity.type
_entity.pdbx_description
1 polymer ?
#
loop_
_entity_poly.entity_id
_entity_poly.type
_entity_poly.pdbx_seq_one_letter_code
_entity_poly.pdbx_strand_id
1 'polypeptide(L)'
;MSDFSGDVSSALLRRAREISSLLSGVAEHHPYWPAAHYLAQAIEMLFEKWNSDLTEAELDELLWHLDKARDALQRLRGGGDGDI
;
A
#
# COMPACT_ATOMS: atom_id res chain seq x y z
N MET A 1 -21.67 15.67 -16.85
CA MET A 1 -21.15 15.67 -15.46
C MET A 1 -20.31 14.40 -15.26
N SER A 2 -19.21 14.23 -16.04
CA SER A 2 -18.44 12.96 -16.06
C SER A 2 -16.92 13.13 -16.03
N ASP A 3 -16.37 14.34 -16.14
CA ASP A 3 -14.91 14.55 -16.16
C ASP A 3 -14.27 14.67 -14.77
N PHE A 4 -15.04 15.04 -13.75
CA PHE A 4 -14.48 15.33 -12.42
C PHE A 4 -13.98 14.06 -11.69
N SER A 5 -14.60 12.90 -11.93
CA SER A 5 -14.20 11.62 -11.31
C SER A 5 -12.93 11.04 -11.95
N GLY A 6 -12.77 11.21 -13.27
CA GLY A 6 -11.56 10.79 -13.99
C GLY A 6 -10.33 11.57 -13.54
N ASP A 7 -10.49 12.88 -13.34
CA ASP A 7 -9.39 13.75 -12.92
C ASP A 7 -8.94 13.45 -11.48
N VAL A 8 -9.88 13.25 -10.55
CA VAL A 8 -9.55 12.89 -9.16
C VAL A 8 -8.91 11.50 -9.07
N SER A 9 -9.46 10.49 -9.74
CA SER A 9 -8.91 9.13 -9.72
C SER A 9 -7.50 9.05 -10.32
N SER A 10 -7.25 9.74 -11.44
CA SER A 10 -5.92 9.82 -12.03
C SER A 10 -4.93 10.57 -11.13
N ALA A 11 -5.36 11.64 -10.46
CA ALA A 11 -4.53 12.36 -9.50
C ALA A 11 -4.17 11.49 -8.29
N LEU A 12 -5.14 10.75 -7.74
CA LEU A 12 -4.92 9.80 -6.64
C LEU A 12 -3.91 8.70 -7.03
N LEU A 13 -4.11 8.06 -8.18
CA LEU A 13 -3.22 7.03 -8.68
C LEU A 13 -1.79 7.56 -8.91
N ARG A 14 -1.65 8.78 -9.46
CA ARG A 14 -0.33 9.42 -9.61
C ARG A 14 0.37 9.60 -8.27
N ARG A 15 -0.34 10.06 -7.24
CA ARG A 15 0.25 10.25 -5.90
C ARG A 15 0.64 8.93 -5.25
N ALA A 16 -0.18 7.88 -5.40
CA ALA A 16 0.18 6.55 -4.93
C ALA A 16 1.47 6.04 -5.58
N ARG A 17 1.59 6.18 -6.91
CA ARG A 17 2.80 5.80 -7.67
C ARG A 17 4.04 6.58 -7.25
N GLU A 18 3.90 7.88 -6.98
CA GLU A 18 4.99 8.69 -6.44
C GLU A 18 5.47 8.18 -5.07
N ILE A 19 4.54 7.82 -4.18
CA ILE A 19 4.87 7.22 -2.88
C ILE A 19 5.56 5.87 -3.05
N SER A 20 5.00 4.98 -3.88
CA SER A 20 5.61 3.68 -4.21
C SER A 20 7.04 3.85 -4.75
N SER A 21 7.25 4.78 -5.69
CA SER A 21 8.57 5.05 -6.26
C SER A 21 9.57 5.58 -5.23
N LEU A 22 9.14 6.47 -4.34
CA LEU A 22 9.99 6.97 -3.25
C LEU A 22 10.38 5.84 -2.30
N LEU A 23 9.43 4.98 -1.93
CA LEU A 23 9.67 3.83 -1.06
C LEU A 23 10.65 2.84 -1.70
N SER A 24 10.55 2.57 -3.01
CA SER A 24 11.54 1.73 -3.70
C SER A 24 12.96 2.30 -3.69
N GLY A 25 13.12 3.60 -3.47
CA GLY A 25 14.41 4.27 -3.29
C GLY A 25 14.90 4.34 -1.84
N VAL A 26 14.05 4.03 -0.85
CA VAL A 26 14.44 3.93 0.57
C VAL A 26 15.14 2.59 0.81
N ALA A 27 16.13 2.57 1.70
CA ALA A 27 16.75 1.32 2.13
C ALA A 27 15.69 0.39 2.73
N GLU A 28 15.50 -0.79 2.12
CA GLU A 28 14.57 -1.85 2.59
C GLU A 28 14.81 -2.25 4.06
N HIS A 29 15.99 -1.89 4.60
CA HIS A 29 16.39 -2.10 5.98
C HIS A 29 15.77 -1.11 6.99
N HIS A 30 15.10 -0.05 6.55
CA HIS A 30 14.46 0.88 7.48
C HIS A 30 13.24 0.20 8.16
N PRO A 31 13.11 0.26 9.50
CA PRO A 31 12.15 -0.57 10.23
C PRO A 31 10.68 -0.33 9.83
N TYR A 32 10.34 0.90 9.45
CA TYR A 32 8.98 1.25 8.98
C TYR A 32 8.74 0.92 7.50
N TRP A 33 9.80 0.63 6.73
CA TRP A 33 9.72 0.46 5.28
C TRP A 33 8.76 -0.67 4.86
N PRO A 34 8.80 -1.88 5.44
CA PRO A 34 7.92 -2.95 4.99
C PRO A 34 6.43 -2.58 5.16
N ALA A 35 6.07 -1.95 6.28
CA ALA A 35 4.69 -1.51 6.51
C ALA A 35 4.26 -0.45 5.49
N ALA A 36 5.10 0.56 5.27
CA ALA A 36 4.81 1.63 4.31
C ALA A 36 4.72 1.10 2.86
N HIS A 37 5.61 0.19 2.47
CA HIS A 37 5.64 -0.43 1.15
C HIS A 37 4.34 -1.19 0.87
N TYR A 38 3.93 -2.11 1.75
CA TYR A 38 2.72 -2.89 1.52
C TYR A 38 1.43 -2.05 1.54
N LEU A 39 1.38 -1.00 2.38
CA LEU A 39 0.26 -0.05 2.35
C LEU A 39 0.22 0.76 1.05
N ALA A 40 1.38 1.17 0.51
CA ALA A 40 1.43 1.88 -0.76
C ALA A 40 0.96 1.00 -1.92
N GLN A 41 1.37 -0.28 -1.97
CA GLN A 41 0.88 -1.24 -2.97
C GLN A 41 -0.65 -1.43 -2.90
N ALA A 42 -1.19 -1.61 -1.70
CA ALA A 42 -2.64 -1.72 -1.49
C ALA A 42 -3.40 -0.47 -1.95
N ILE A 43 -2.89 0.73 -1.64
CA ILE A 43 -3.50 2.00 -2.05
C ILE A 43 -3.43 2.18 -3.57
N GLU A 44 -2.29 1.86 -4.20
CA GLU A 44 -2.13 1.94 -5.64
C GLU A 44 -3.15 1.07 -6.38
N MET A 45 -3.32 -0.18 -5.92
CA MET A 45 -4.29 -1.12 -6.45
C MET A 45 -5.73 -0.63 -6.35
N LEU A 46 -6.12 -0.09 -5.17
CA LEU A 46 -7.44 0.52 -4.98
C LEU A 46 -7.69 1.71 -5.92
N PHE A 47 -6.67 2.54 -6.17
CA PHE A 47 -6.80 3.71 -7.04
C PHE A 47 -6.76 3.36 -8.52
N GLU A 48 -6.05 2.30 -8.91
CA GLU A 48 -6.09 1.79 -10.29
C GLU A 48 -7.48 1.25 -10.66
N LYS A 49 -8.19 0.70 -9.68
CA LYS A 49 -9.55 0.17 -9.84
C LYS A 49 -10.64 1.11 -9.35
N TRP A 50 -10.33 2.38 -9.07
CA TRP A 50 -11.27 3.31 -8.43
C TRP A 50 -12.64 3.45 -9.12
N ASN A 51 -12.69 3.34 -10.45
CA ASN A 51 -13.91 3.45 -11.24
C ASN A 51 -14.40 2.09 -11.78
N SER A 52 -13.92 0.98 -11.22
CA SER A 52 -14.19 -0.39 -11.67
C SER A 52 -14.39 -1.31 -10.46
N ASP A 53 -14.96 -2.49 -10.69
CA ASP A 53 -15.04 -3.52 -9.65
C ASP A 53 -13.70 -4.26 -9.52
N LEU A 54 -13.35 -4.64 -8.29
CA LEU A 54 -12.25 -5.56 -8.01
C LEU A 54 -12.70 -6.99 -8.31
N THR A 55 -11.85 -7.74 -9.00
CA THR A 55 -12.01 -9.19 -9.14
C THR A 55 -11.67 -9.91 -7.83
N GLU A 56 -12.12 -11.15 -7.67
CA GLU A 56 -11.76 -11.97 -6.50
C GLU A 56 -10.24 -12.11 -6.33
N ALA A 57 -9.50 -12.32 -7.43
CA ALA A 57 -8.04 -12.39 -7.39
C ALA A 57 -7.40 -11.08 -6.91
N GLU A 58 -7.99 -9.95 -7.31
CA GLU A 58 -7.55 -8.62 -6.88
C GLU A 58 -7.90 -8.36 -5.41
N LEU A 59 -9.05 -8.85 -4.93
CA LEU A 59 -9.39 -8.81 -3.50
C LEU A 59 -8.42 -9.66 -2.67
N ASP A 60 -8.09 -10.86 -3.13
CA ASP A 60 -7.13 -11.74 -2.45
C ASP A 60 -5.73 -11.10 -2.38
N GLU A 61 -5.28 -10.46 -3.45
CA GLU A 61 -4.01 -9.73 -3.49
C GLU A 61 -4.02 -8.51 -2.55
N LEU A 62 -5.11 -7.75 -2.54
CA LEU A 62 -5.28 -6.62 -1.60
C LEU A 62 -5.23 -7.09 -0.15
N LEU A 63 -5.94 -8.16 0.19
CA LEU A 63 -5.92 -8.76 1.52
C LEU A 63 -4.52 -9.25 1.89
N TRP A 64 -3.81 -9.86 0.95
CA TRP A 64 -2.43 -10.28 1.16
C TRP A 64 -1.50 -9.10 1.49
N HIS A 65 -1.60 -7.97 0.77
CA HIS A 65 -0.84 -6.76 1.08
C HIS A 65 -1.15 -6.23 2.49
N LEU A 66 -2.43 -6.16 2.87
CA LEU A 66 -2.85 -5.70 4.19
C LEU A 66 -2.33 -6.61 5.31
N ASP A 67 -2.30 -7.92 5.08
CA ASP A 67 -1.74 -8.89 6.01
C ASP A 67 -0.24 -8.70 6.19
N LYS A 68 0.50 -8.45 5.11
CA LYS A 68 1.94 -8.13 5.21
C LYS A 68 2.21 -6.80 5.92
N ALA A 69 1.39 -5.79 5.68
CA ALA A 69 1.47 -4.52 6.40
C ALA A 69 1.21 -4.73 7.90
N ARG A 70 0.19 -5.51 8.26
CA ARG A 70 -0.13 -5.88 9.64
C ARG A 70 1.03 -6.61 10.31
N ASP A 71 1.62 -7.61 9.66
CA ASP A 71 2.77 -8.35 10.19
C ASP A 71 3.97 -7.43 10.44
N ALA A 72 4.23 -6.49 9.52
CA ALA A 72 5.29 -5.50 9.69
C ALA A 72 5.03 -4.57 10.90
N LEU A 73 3.80 -4.11 11.09
CA LEU A 73 3.40 -3.32 12.25
C LEU A 73 3.49 -4.10 13.57
N GLN A 74 3.18 -5.40 13.55
CA GLN A 74 3.32 -6.26 14.73
C GLN A 74 4.80 -6.43 15.12
N ARG A 75 5.72 -6.56 14.16
CA ARG A 75 7.16 -6.58 14.43
C ARG A 75 7.66 -5.30 15.10
N LEU A 76 7.11 -4.15 14.70
CA LEU A 76 7.43 -2.87 15.34
C LEU A 76 6.90 -2.79 16.78
N ARG A 77 5.72 -3.36 17.02
CA ARG A 77 5.14 -3.48 18.37
C ARG A 77 5.92 -4.44 19.26
N GLY A 78 6.46 -5.53 18.70
CA GLY A 78 7.25 -6.54 19.40
C GLY A 78 8.76 -6.24 19.45
N GLY A 79 9.25 -5.21 18.74
CA GLY A 79 10.66 -4.80 18.73
C GLY A 79 11.12 -4.03 19.98
N GLY A 80 10.35 -4.11 21.06
CA GLY A 80 10.62 -3.52 22.36
C GLY A 80 10.46 -4.50 23.53
N ASP A 81 10.35 -5.80 23.27
CA ASP A 81 10.51 -6.81 24.32
C ASP A 81 11.79 -7.60 24.06
N GLY A 82 12.68 -7.53 25.04
CA GLY A 82 13.82 -8.40 25.16
C GLY A 82 13.42 -9.85 25.43
N ASP A 83 14.48 -10.65 25.50
CA ASP A 83 14.57 -12.04 25.96
C ASP A 83 14.09 -13.13 24.97
N ILE A 84 15.04 -13.69 24.21
CA ILE A 84 15.65 -15.02 24.51
C ILE A 84 17.16 -14.96 24.23
#